data_AF-A0A2H9PQL4-F1
#
_entry.id   AF-A0A2H9PQL4-F1
#
_cell.length_a   1.000
_cell.length_b   1.000
_cell.length_c   1.000
_cell.angle_alpha   90.00
_cell.angle_beta   90.00
_cell.angle_gamma   90.00
#
_symmetry.space_group_name_H-M   'P 1'
#
loop_
_entity.id
_entity.type
_entity.pdbx_description
1 polymer ?
#
loop_
_entity_poly.entity_id
_entity_poly.type
_entity_poly.pdbx_seq_one_letter_code
_entity_poly.pdbx_strand_id
1 'polypeptide(L)'
;MFFDNLLLRIFIDEKKHILQIRKAFNQVHQLMLVMKIEKYFDDQTMSVHLREDAFPLAKKGVPGKWEIKLIDDKRLSLIEIKEIAQDIINQTEQSEKNFLEIERFGSSVLQIGVYRIVITRRPFSDGWEITAVKPVVRLNLEDYHLDDKLRKKLTEESAGVLIAGSPGEGKTTIGRALAEYFAENGKIVKTVESPRDMLLSSKITQYSLNHGDKDEIRDVLLLSRPDNTFFDEMRKTEDFQLFADLRLAGIGMIGIVHATNPIDAIQRFIGRIEMGIIPQVIDTVVFVQSGQINKVLELKMIVKVPTGMTEADLSRPLIEVRDFSSGALEYEIYSYGEHTVVIPLLKKERKEIWTLAADKIKEYFNRYSTENIIEFISDNRIKVYVPTSVKSTIIGQNGSEISKIEKELKLKVDVLDLSNTKRLGNGQDVEYSLQFSKENIVFNFDQSWQDKEVAIMDGNDLLIRTKIGKNSAVKVSIGSVVGKSIVQSIKSGKIKIKSV
;
A
#
# COMPACT_ATOMS: atom_id res chain seq x y z
N MET A 1 -31.86 76.50 -24.85
CA MET A 1 -30.86 75.76 -25.66
C MET A 1 -29.58 75.40 -24.89
N PHE A 2 -28.88 76.33 -24.23
CA PHE A 2 -27.65 75.98 -23.49
C PHE A 2 -27.93 75.26 -22.16
N PHE A 3 -28.93 75.72 -21.40
CA PHE A 3 -29.34 75.11 -20.13
C PHE A 3 -29.97 73.72 -20.31
N ASP A 4 -30.80 73.53 -21.35
CA ASP A 4 -31.45 72.25 -21.63
C ASP A 4 -30.44 71.15 -21.99
N ASN A 5 -29.37 71.50 -22.72
CA ASN A 5 -28.30 70.57 -23.06
C ASN A 5 -27.41 70.20 -21.86
N LEU A 6 -27.23 71.12 -20.91
CA LEU A 6 -26.49 70.85 -19.68
C LEU A 6 -27.28 69.91 -18.76
N LEU A 7 -28.57 70.16 -18.59
CA LEU A 7 -29.48 69.29 -17.84
C LEU A 7 -29.57 67.89 -18.45
N LEU A 8 -29.66 67.79 -19.79
CA LEU A 8 -29.69 66.50 -20.48
C LEU A 8 -28.39 65.71 -20.30
N ARG A 9 -27.22 66.39 -20.33
CA ARG A 9 -25.92 65.76 -20.06
C ARG A 9 -25.81 65.27 -18.62
N ILE A 10 -26.21 66.08 -17.65
CA ILE A 10 -26.21 65.69 -16.23
C ILE A 10 -27.12 64.46 -16.02
N PHE A 11 -28.31 64.44 -16.63
CA PHE A 11 -29.24 63.33 -16.51
C PHE A 11 -28.74 62.04 -17.19
N ILE A 12 -27.99 62.14 -18.30
CA ILE A 12 -27.38 61.00 -18.99
C ILE A 12 -26.19 60.46 -18.19
N ASP A 13 -25.37 61.33 -17.61
CA ASP A 13 -24.25 60.91 -16.75
C ASP A 13 -24.75 60.28 -15.44
N GLU A 14 -25.80 60.81 -14.82
CA GLU A 14 -26.46 60.16 -13.67
C GLU A 14 -27.01 58.78 -14.04
N LYS A 15 -27.68 58.63 -15.19
CA LYS A 15 -28.14 57.31 -15.66
C LYS A 15 -27.00 56.33 -15.93
N LYS A 16 -25.87 56.79 -16.48
CA LYS A 16 -24.67 55.96 -16.67
C LYS A 16 -24.05 55.56 -15.34
N HIS A 17 -23.95 56.48 -14.38
CA HIS A 17 -23.48 56.18 -13.03
C HIS A 17 -24.41 55.20 -12.32
N ILE A 18 -25.73 55.36 -12.42
CA ILE A 18 -26.71 54.40 -11.87
C ILE A 18 -26.55 53.03 -12.54
N LEU A 19 -26.34 52.97 -13.86
CA LEU A 19 -26.13 51.70 -14.57
C LEU A 19 -24.82 51.02 -14.17
N GLN A 20 -23.73 51.79 -13.97
CA GLN A 20 -22.46 51.28 -13.48
C GLN A 20 -22.55 50.81 -12.04
N ILE A 21 -23.23 51.56 -11.16
CA ILE A 21 -23.50 51.15 -9.78
C ILE A 21 -24.37 49.91 -9.77
N ARG A 22 -25.36 49.78 -10.66
CA ARG A 22 -26.23 48.60 -10.75
C ARG A 22 -25.47 47.37 -11.29
N LYS A 23 -24.54 47.56 -12.24
CA LYS A 23 -23.63 46.51 -12.67
C LYS A 23 -22.66 46.09 -11.56
N ALA A 24 -22.03 47.06 -10.89
CA ALA A 24 -21.14 46.80 -9.76
C ALA A 24 -21.90 46.14 -8.59
N PHE A 25 -23.12 46.59 -8.30
CA PHE A 25 -23.99 45.99 -7.29
C PHE A 25 -24.40 44.58 -7.70
N ASN A 26 -24.78 44.32 -8.95
CA ASN A 26 -25.08 42.96 -9.41
C ASN A 26 -23.84 42.05 -9.37
N GLN A 27 -22.67 42.58 -9.69
CA GLN A 27 -21.40 41.84 -9.65
C GLN A 27 -20.97 41.55 -8.21
N VAL A 28 -21.11 42.52 -7.30
CA VAL A 28 -20.89 42.36 -5.85
C VAL A 28 -21.96 41.48 -5.21
N HIS A 29 -23.21 41.55 -5.68
CA HIS A 29 -24.32 40.71 -5.21
C HIS A 29 -24.16 39.27 -5.69
N GLN A 30 -23.69 39.05 -6.93
CA GLN A 30 -23.30 37.73 -7.43
C GLN A 30 -22.10 37.16 -6.66
N LEU A 31 -21.10 37.99 -6.32
CA LEU A 31 -19.98 37.60 -5.46
C LEU A 31 -20.39 37.26 -4.01
N MET A 32 -21.57 37.74 -3.55
CA MET A 32 -22.14 37.46 -2.23
C MET A 32 -23.24 36.38 -2.24
N LEU A 33 -23.60 35.84 -3.41
CA LEU A 33 -24.67 34.85 -3.51
C LEU A 33 -24.14 33.47 -3.12
N VAL A 34 -24.49 33.07 -1.89
CA VAL A 34 -24.44 31.68 -1.43
C VAL A 34 -25.16 30.82 -2.47
N MET A 35 -24.48 29.79 -3.00
CA MET A 35 -25.07 28.98 -4.05
C MET A 35 -26.36 28.33 -3.55
N LYS A 36 -27.39 28.24 -4.40
CA LYS A 36 -28.69 27.65 -4.02
C LYS A 36 -28.56 26.23 -3.50
N ILE A 37 -27.50 25.51 -3.88
CA ILE A 37 -27.24 24.15 -3.42
C ILE A 37 -26.65 24.07 -2.01
N GLU A 38 -25.94 25.10 -1.55
CA GLU A 38 -25.27 25.11 -0.23
C GLU A 38 -26.28 25.08 0.93
N LYS A 39 -27.50 25.58 0.72
CA LYS A 39 -28.57 25.52 1.73
C LYS A 39 -28.98 24.10 2.14
N TYR A 40 -28.62 23.10 1.34
CA TYR A 40 -28.89 21.69 1.62
C TYR A 40 -27.72 20.99 2.35
N PHE A 41 -26.60 21.68 2.56
CA PHE A 41 -25.44 21.15 3.26
C PHE A 41 -25.35 21.72 4.69
N ASP A 42 -25.10 20.82 5.65
CA ASP A 42 -24.58 21.17 6.97
C ASP A 42 -23.16 20.60 7.17
N ASP A 43 -22.57 20.80 8.35
CA ASP A 43 -21.22 20.35 8.66
C ASP A 43 -21.05 18.82 8.61
N GLN A 44 -22.14 18.06 8.72
CA GLN A 44 -22.13 16.60 8.72
C GLN A 44 -22.56 16.00 7.36
N THR A 45 -22.96 16.84 6.42
CA THR A 45 -23.50 16.41 5.12
C THR A 45 -22.36 16.09 4.16
N MET A 46 -22.26 14.82 3.78
CA MET A 46 -21.29 14.31 2.82
C MET A 46 -21.75 14.53 1.38
N SER A 47 -23.04 14.29 1.11
CA SER A 47 -23.62 14.51 -0.21
C SER A 47 -25.09 14.84 -0.12
N VAL A 48 -25.57 15.57 -1.12
CA VAL A 48 -26.98 15.93 -1.30
C VAL A 48 -27.45 15.35 -2.62
N HIS A 49 -28.67 14.82 -2.61
CA HIS A 49 -29.34 14.19 -3.75
C HIS A 49 -30.71 14.87 -3.94
N LEU A 50 -30.85 15.60 -5.05
CA LEU A 50 -32.04 16.37 -5.40
C LEU A 50 -32.63 15.79 -6.68
N ARG A 51 -33.91 15.41 -6.67
CA ARG A 51 -34.57 14.79 -7.83
C ARG A 51 -35.99 15.31 -7.98
N GLU A 52 -36.43 15.48 -9.24
CA GLU A 52 -37.76 15.99 -9.53
C GLU A 52 -38.84 15.05 -8.98
N ASP A 53 -39.89 15.65 -8.42
CA ASP A 53 -41.01 14.98 -7.77
C ASP A 53 -40.61 14.10 -6.56
N ALA A 54 -39.42 14.33 -6.00
CA ALA A 54 -38.90 13.64 -4.83
C ALA A 54 -38.50 14.61 -3.70
N PHE A 55 -38.39 14.08 -2.48
CA PHE A 55 -37.87 14.85 -1.34
C PHE A 55 -36.35 15.01 -1.46
N PRO A 56 -35.79 16.18 -1.07
CA PRO A 56 -34.35 16.34 -1.01
C PRO A 56 -33.75 15.45 0.08
N LEU A 57 -32.71 14.69 -0.28
CA LEU A 57 -32.03 13.76 0.62
C LEU A 57 -30.57 14.17 0.84
N ALA A 58 -30.08 14.00 2.05
CA ALA A 58 -28.67 14.16 2.41
C ALA A 58 -28.11 12.85 2.96
N LYS A 59 -26.88 12.53 2.56
CA LYS A 59 -26.06 11.51 3.20
C LYS A 59 -25.25 12.18 4.30
N LYS A 60 -25.52 11.87 5.57
CA LYS A 60 -24.85 12.49 6.72
C LYS A 60 -23.96 11.49 7.45
N GLY A 61 -22.76 11.93 7.86
CA GLY A 61 -21.79 11.11 8.60
C GLY A 61 -20.39 11.16 8.00
N VAL A 62 -19.68 10.02 8.06
CA VAL A 62 -18.32 9.86 7.56
C VAL A 62 -18.23 8.65 6.61
N PRO A 63 -17.17 8.55 5.77
CA PRO A 63 -16.96 7.36 4.94
C PRO A 63 -17.02 6.08 5.79
N GLY A 64 -17.81 5.10 5.35
CA GLY A 64 -18.04 3.84 6.06
C GLY A 64 -19.10 3.87 7.18
N LYS A 65 -19.50 5.05 7.69
CA LYS A 65 -20.56 5.22 8.71
C LYS A 65 -21.42 6.44 8.40
N TRP A 66 -22.51 6.22 7.68
CA TRP A 66 -23.42 7.28 7.23
C TRP A 66 -24.86 6.82 7.23
N GLU A 67 -25.77 7.78 7.27
CA GLU A 67 -27.21 7.58 7.16
C GLU A 67 -27.80 8.53 6.11
N ILE A 68 -28.89 8.11 5.44
CA ILE A 68 -29.66 8.99 4.56
C ILE A 68 -30.73 9.68 5.41
N LYS A 69 -30.76 11.01 5.35
CA LYS A 69 -31.73 11.85 6.02
C LYS A 69 -32.45 12.72 5.03
N LEU A 70 -33.75 12.88 5.27
CA LEU A 70 -34.59 13.81 4.55
C LEU A 70 -34.26 15.24 5.01
N ILE A 71 -34.02 16.15 4.05
CA ILE A 71 -33.64 17.54 4.34
C ILE A 71 -34.88 18.40 4.55
N ASP A 72 -35.91 18.16 3.74
CA ASP A 72 -37.16 18.92 3.69
C ASP A 72 -38.31 17.96 3.37
N ASP A 73 -39.47 18.17 3.98
CA ASP A 73 -40.70 17.40 3.77
C ASP A 73 -41.53 17.90 2.58
N LYS A 74 -41.00 18.88 1.82
CA LYS A 74 -41.53 19.29 0.53
C LYS A 74 -40.82 18.57 -0.63
N ARG A 75 -41.61 18.05 -1.58
CA ARG A 75 -41.08 17.52 -2.85
C ARG A 75 -40.58 18.65 -3.75
N LEU A 76 -39.44 18.42 -4.40
CA LEU A 76 -38.86 19.35 -5.36
C LEU A 76 -39.59 19.27 -6.70
N SER A 77 -40.03 20.42 -7.19
CA SER A 77 -40.58 20.54 -8.54
C SER A 77 -39.48 20.59 -9.61
N LEU A 78 -39.85 20.28 -10.84
CA LEU A 78 -39.00 20.47 -12.03
C LEU A 78 -38.41 21.89 -12.13
N ILE A 79 -39.19 22.90 -11.76
CA ILE A 79 -38.77 24.31 -11.84
C ILE A 79 -37.66 24.56 -10.80
N GLU A 80 -37.87 24.14 -9.56
CA GLU A 80 -36.88 24.32 -8.48
C GLU A 80 -35.55 23.65 -8.81
N ILE A 81 -35.57 22.44 -9.38
CA ILE A 81 -34.32 21.73 -9.74
C ILE A 81 -33.63 22.37 -10.93
N LYS A 82 -34.37 22.79 -11.95
CA LYS A 82 -33.80 23.53 -13.07
C LYS A 82 -33.16 24.84 -12.62
N GLU A 83 -33.77 25.54 -11.67
CA GLU A 83 -33.19 26.74 -11.09
C GLU A 83 -31.88 26.46 -10.34
N ILE A 84 -31.81 25.38 -9.57
CA ILE A 84 -30.58 24.97 -8.87
C ILE A 84 -29.51 24.57 -9.89
N ALA A 85 -29.87 23.81 -10.91
CA ALA A 85 -28.95 23.42 -11.99
C ALA A 85 -28.39 24.65 -12.72
N GLN A 86 -29.25 25.62 -13.06
CA GLN A 86 -28.82 26.84 -13.73
C GLN A 86 -27.92 27.70 -12.84
N ASP A 87 -28.23 27.81 -11.54
CA ASP A 87 -27.38 28.48 -10.57
C ASP A 87 -25.98 27.87 -10.54
N ILE A 88 -25.89 26.54 -10.47
CA ILE A 88 -24.63 25.79 -10.49
C ILE A 88 -23.85 26.01 -11.79
N ILE A 89 -24.53 25.95 -12.94
CA ILE A 89 -23.88 26.17 -14.25
C ILE A 89 -23.36 27.60 -14.35
N ASN A 90 -24.12 28.60 -13.90
CA ASN A 90 -23.69 30.00 -13.92
C ASN A 90 -22.47 30.28 -13.03
N GLN A 91 -22.18 29.40 -12.06
CA GLN A 91 -21.00 29.52 -11.19
C GLN A 91 -19.69 29.14 -11.90
N THR A 92 -19.73 28.39 -13.01
CA THR A 92 -18.52 28.06 -13.78
C THR A 92 -17.91 29.28 -14.46
N GLU A 93 -18.73 30.28 -14.80
CA GLU A 93 -18.26 31.51 -15.44
C GLU A 93 -17.62 32.51 -14.46
N GLN A 94 -17.77 32.28 -13.15
CA GLN A 94 -17.38 33.24 -12.11
C GLN A 94 -15.94 33.07 -11.59
N SER A 95 -15.35 31.88 -11.74
CA SER A 95 -14.01 31.60 -11.22
C SER A 95 -13.34 30.49 -12.02
N GLU A 96 -12.04 30.62 -12.29
CA GLU A 96 -11.23 29.56 -12.91
C GLU A 96 -11.19 28.25 -12.08
N LYS A 97 -11.54 28.32 -10.79
CA LYS A 97 -11.66 27.15 -9.90
C LYS A 97 -12.97 26.37 -10.08
N ASN A 98 -13.96 26.99 -10.71
CA ASN A 98 -15.25 26.39 -11.00
C ASN A 98 -15.26 25.99 -12.48
N PHE A 99 -15.30 24.71 -12.80
CA PHE A 99 -15.23 24.29 -14.19
C PHE A 99 -16.17 23.12 -14.50
N LEU A 100 -16.60 23.10 -15.76
CA LEU A 100 -17.32 21.98 -16.34
C LEU A 100 -16.30 20.93 -16.76
N GLU A 101 -16.35 19.76 -16.11
CA GLU A 101 -15.38 18.68 -16.33
C GLU A 101 -15.83 17.75 -17.47
N ILE A 102 -17.12 17.42 -17.50
CA ILE A 102 -17.72 16.57 -18.53
C ILE A 102 -19.05 17.18 -18.94
N GLU A 103 -19.25 17.35 -20.23
CA GLU A 103 -20.56 17.64 -20.81
C GLU A 103 -20.90 16.60 -21.87
N ARG A 104 -21.98 15.85 -21.63
CA ARG A 104 -22.54 14.90 -22.57
C ARG A 104 -24.03 15.12 -22.70
N PHE A 105 -24.63 14.51 -23.72
CA PHE A 105 -26.06 14.61 -23.94
C PHE A 105 -26.85 14.02 -22.76
N GLY A 106 -27.44 14.90 -21.94
CA GLY A 106 -28.22 14.53 -20.76
C GLY A 106 -27.44 14.39 -19.45
N SER A 107 -26.12 14.60 -19.43
CA SER A 107 -25.33 14.51 -18.19
C SER A 107 -24.17 15.50 -18.16
N SER A 108 -23.99 16.18 -17.03
CA SER A 108 -22.90 17.11 -16.79
C SER A 108 -22.22 16.81 -15.47
N VAL A 109 -20.89 16.91 -15.42
CA VAL A 109 -20.09 16.82 -14.19
C VAL A 109 -19.33 18.14 -14.04
N LEU A 110 -19.52 18.79 -12.90
CA LEU A 110 -18.97 20.11 -12.59
C LEU A 110 -18.19 20.05 -11.29
N GLN A 111 -17.04 20.72 -11.25
CA GLN A 111 -16.33 21.01 -10.01
C GLN A 111 -16.62 22.47 -9.64
N ILE A 112 -17.33 22.70 -8.53
CA ILE A 112 -17.69 24.04 -8.06
C ILE A 112 -17.23 24.21 -6.61
N GLY A 113 -16.20 25.04 -6.41
CA GLY A 113 -15.55 25.19 -5.11
C GLY A 113 -15.09 23.83 -4.56
N VAL A 114 -15.64 23.45 -3.41
CA VAL A 114 -15.37 22.14 -2.78
C VAL A 114 -16.31 21.03 -3.25
N TYR A 115 -17.36 21.33 -4.01
CA TYR A 115 -18.37 20.36 -4.40
C TYR A 115 -18.05 19.75 -5.77
N ARG A 116 -18.15 18.42 -5.84
CA ARG A 116 -18.26 17.71 -7.11
C ARG A 116 -19.74 17.48 -7.39
N ILE A 117 -20.25 18.05 -8.47
CA ILE A 117 -21.67 18.08 -8.78
C ILE A 117 -21.94 17.34 -10.08
N VAL A 118 -22.87 16.39 -10.04
CA VAL A 118 -23.38 15.67 -11.20
C VAL A 118 -24.81 16.13 -11.44
N ILE A 119 -25.10 16.59 -12.66
CA ILE A 119 -26.44 16.96 -13.10
C ILE A 119 -26.84 16.00 -14.21
N THR A 120 -27.99 15.33 -14.07
CA THR A 120 -28.55 14.44 -15.09
C THR A 120 -29.94 14.89 -15.49
N ARG A 121 -30.29 14.62 -16.75
CA ARG A 121 -31.59 14.92 -17.34
C ARG A 121 -31.88 13.98 -18.50
N ARG A 122 -33.14 13.93 -18.92
CA ARG A 122 -33.55 13.20 -20.13
C ARG A 122 -32.69 13.59 -21.35
N PRO A 123 -32.29 12.62 -22.20
CA PRO A 123 -32.69 11.20 -22.16
C PRO A 123 -31.79 10.29 -21.31
N PHE A 124 -30.73 10.82 -20.68
CA PHE A 124 -29.78 10.00 -19.92
C PHE A 124 -30.40 9.44 -18.62
N SER A 125 -31.24 10.25 -17.97
CA SER A 125 -32.05 9.88 -16.81
C SER A 125 -33.55 10.02 -17.12
N ASP A 126 -34.41 9.48 -16.27
CA ASP A 126 -35.88 9.56 -16.39
C ASP A 126 -36.47 10.90 -15.94
N GLY A 127 -35.67 11.76 -15.29
CA GLY A 127 -36.02 13.11 -14.85
C GLY A 127 -34.79 13.95 -14.52
N TRP A 128 -34.96 15.19 -14.06
CA TRP A 128 -33.84 15.99 -13.56
C TRP A 128 -33.36 15.50 -12.20
N GLU A 129 -32.05 15.34 -12.07
CA GLU A 129 -31.38 14.99 -10.82
C GLU A 129 -30.09 15.80 -10.68
N ILE A 130 -29.81 16.23 -9.45
CA ILE A 130 -28.56 16.87 -9.05
C ILE A 130 -28.02 16.11 -7.85
N THR A 131 -26.83 15.53 -8.00
CA THR A 131 -26.06 14.97 -6.88
C THR A 131 -24.83 15.84 -6.65
N ALA A 132 -24.71 16.42 -5.46
CA ALA A 132 -23.52 17.17 -5.06
C ALA A 132 -22.82 16.43 -3.92
N VAL A 133 -21.51 16.24 -4.06
CA VAL A 133 -20.69 15.54 -3.07
C VAL A 133 -19.66 16.51 -2.53
N LYS A 134 -19.56 16.60 -1.21
CA LYS A 134 -18.46 17.24 -0.50
C LYS A 134 -17.39 16.15 -0.25
N PRO A 135 -16.21 16.23 -0.87
CA PRO A 135 -15.12 15.31 -0.63
C PRO A 135 -14.75 15.32 0.85
N VAL A 136 -14.80 14.16 1.48
CA VAL A 136 -14.62 14.03 2.92
C VAL A 136 -13.14 13.78 3.21
N VAL A 137 -12.54 14.75 3.91
CA VAL A 137 -11.15 14.80 4.40
C VAL A 137 -10.07 15.15 3.35
N ARG A 138 -9.48 16.35 3.52
CA ARG A 138 -8.14 16.66 3.00
C ARG A 138 -7.13 16.13 4.03
N LEU A 139 -6.53 14.99 3.72
CA LEU A 139 -5.37 14.49 4.47
C LEU A 139 -4.12 15.15 3.87
N ASN A 140 -3.32 15.74 4.73
CA ASN A 140 -1.97 16.18 4.43
C ASN A 140 -0.98 15.04 4.68
N LEU A 141 0.28 15.21 4.28
CA LEU A 141 1.28 14.15 4.44
C LEU A 141 1.57 13.86 5.92
N GLU A 142 1.47 14.89 6.77
CA GLU A 142 1.69 14.84 8.21
C GLU A 142 0.67 13.94 8.93
N ASP A 143 -0.56 13.84 8.40
CA ASP A 143 -1.65 13.04 8.98
C ASP A 143 -1.39 11.52 8.88
N TYR A 144 -0.44 11.11 8.05
CA TYR A 144 -0.01 9.70 7.93
C TYR A 144 1.03 9.31 8.98
N HIS A 145 1.51 10.26 9.80
CA HIS A 145 2.46 10.02 10.89
C HIS A 145 3.68 9.18 10.47
N LEU A 146 4.23 9.48 9.29
CA LEU A 146 5.39 8.79 8.74
C LEU A 146 6.61 9.01 9.64
N ASP A 147 7.39 7.96 9.89
CA ASP A 147 8.69 8.13 10.53
C ASP A 147 9.63 8.96 9.63
N ASP A 148 10.62 9.62 10.24
CA ASP A 148 11.53 10.53 9.52
C ASP A 148 12.28 9.83 8.38
N LYS A 149 12.55 8.54 8.53
CA LYS A 149 13.28 7.73 7.55
C LYS A 149 12.43 7.50 6.31
N LEU A 150 11.17 7.10 6.51
CA LEU A 150 10.21 6.89 5.43
C LEU A 150 9.81 8.21 4.78
N ARG A 151 9.58 9.26 5.56
CA ARG A 151 9.32 10.60 5.03
C ARG A 151 10.44 11.02 4.10
N LYS A 152 11.69 10.98 4.58
CA LYS A 152 12.87 11.33 3.78
C LYS A 152 12.99 10.46 2.52
N LYS A 153 12.76 9.15 2.66
CA LYS A 153 12.77 8.24 1.50
C LYS A 153 11.80 8.72 0.43
N LEU A 154 10.54 8.97 0.78
CA LEU A 154 9.51 9.36 -0.18
C LEU A 154 9.66 10.77 -0.74
N THR A 155 10.21 11.72 0.04
CA THR A 155 10.23 13.14 -0.35
C THR A 155 11.57 13.62 -0.90
N GLU A 156 12.68 12.92 -0.65
CA GLU A 156 14.01 13.38 -1.05
C GLU A 156 14.81 12.36 -1.87
N GLU A 157 14.64 11.05 -1.60
CA GLU A 157 15.51 10.01 -2.14
C GLU A 157 14.87 9.24 -3.31
N SER A 158 13.55 9.04 -3.26
CA SER A 158 12.80 8.33 -4.29
C SER A 158 12.48 9.21 -5.48
N ALA A 159 12.73 8.71 -6.68
CA ALA A 159 12.47 9.43 -7.92
C ALA A 159 11.46 8.70 -8.81
N GLY A 160 11.29 7.38 -8.65
CA GLY A 160 10.25 6.57 -9.27
C GLY A 160 9.45 5.82 -8.21
N VAL A 161 8.26 6.32 -7.88
CA VAL A 161 7.38 5.77 -6.84
C VAL A 161 6.13 5.17 -7.45
N LEU A 162 5.77 3.95 -7.07
CA LEU A 162 4.44 3.40 -7.33
C LEU A 162 3.62 3.37 -6.05
N ILE A 163 2.43 3.97 -6.07
CA ILE A 163 1.44 3.85 -5.02
C ILE A 163 0.47 2.73 -5.41
N ALA A 164 0.56 1.61 -4.70
CA ALA A 164 -0.13 0.36 -4.97
C ALA A 164 -1.16 0.03 -3.89
N GLY A 165 -2.14 -0.81 -4.22
CA GLY A 165 -3.23 -1.19 -3.31
C GLY A 165 -4.56 -1.45 -4.03
N SER A 166 -5.47 -2.18 -3.37
CA SER A 166 -6.79 -2.50 -3.91
C SER A 166 -7.63 -1.23 -4.18
N PRO A 167 -8.63 -1.29 -5.08
CA PRO A 167 -9.58 -0.18 -5.26
C PRO A 167 -10.21 0.25 -3.93
N GLY A 168 -10.35 1.56 -3.71
CA GLY A 168 -10.94 2.10 -2.47
C GLY A 168 -10.01 2.21 -1.26
N GLU A 169 -8.76 1.73 -1.33
CA GLU A 169 -7.83 1.74 -0.17
C GLU A 169 -7.18 3.11 0.13
N GLY A 170 -7.52 4.18 -0.61
CA GLY A 170 -6.99 5.53 -0.33
C GLY A 170 -5.70 5.91 -1.06
N LYS A 171 -5.33 5.20 -2.15
CA LYS A 171 -4.12 5.49 -2.96
C LYS A 171 -4.05 6.92 -3.49
N THR A 172 -5.11 7.37 -4.17
CA THR A 172 -5.22 8.72 -4.71
C THR A 172 -5.18 9.76 -3.60
N THR A 173 -5.68 9.43 -2.40
CA THR A 173 -5.60 10.32 -1.22
C THR A 173 -4.17 10.55 -0.76
N ILE A 174 -3.33 9.50 -0.71
CA ILE A 174 -1.89 9.63 -0.41
C ILE A 174 -1.15 10.33 -1.55
N GLY A 175 -1.43 9.96 -2.80
CA GLY A 175 -0.83 10.60 -3.98
C GLY A 175 -1.07 12.10 -3.98
N ARG A 176 -2.31 12.52 -3.70
CA ARG A 176 -2.67 13.94 -3.52
C ARG A 176 -1.90 14.61 -2.39
N ALA A 177 -1.80 13.97 -1.23
CA ALA A 177 -1.07 14.51 -0.08
C ALA A 177 0.42 14.72 -0.39
N LEU A 178 1.05 13.78 -1.09
CA LEU A 178 2.42 13.91 -1.57
C LEU A 178 2.56 15.03 -2.60
N ALA A 179 1.63 15.16 -3.54
CA ALA A 179 1.65 16.21 -4.56
C ALA A 179 1.59 17.62 -3.94
N GLU A 180 0.67 17.84 -2.99
CA GLU A 180 0.58 19.09 -2.24
C GLU A 180 1.85 19.36 -1.43
N TYR A 181 2.37 18.35 -0.72
CA TYR A 181 3.61 18.48 0.03
C TYR A 181 4.77 18.94 -0.87
N PHE A 182 4.96 18.31 -2.03
CA PHE A 182 6.01 18.72 -2.96
C PHE A 182 5.82 20.17 -3.44
N ALA A 183 4.61 20.55 -3.81
CA ALA A 183 4.29 21.90 -4.27
C ALA A 183 4.48 22.97 -3.17
N GLU A 184 4.15 22.64 -1.92
CA GLU A 184 4.37 23.50 -0.75
C GLU A 184 5.86 23.69 -0.45
N ASN A 185 6.67 22.66 -0.72
CA ASN A 185 8.13 22.70 -0.59
C ASN A 185 8.85 23.22 -1.85
N GLY A 186 8.12 23.92 -2.73
CA GLY A 186 8.70 24.66 -3.86
C GLY A 186 9.01 23.83 -5.10
N LYS A 187 8.54 22.57 -5.18
CA LYS A 187 8.67 21.74 -6.38
C LYS A 187 7.61 22.11 -7.41
N ILE A 188 7.98 22.04 -8.69
CA ILE A 188 7.03 22.14 -9.81
C ILE A 188 6.36 20.79 -10.00
N VAL A 189 5.09 20.71 -9.62
CA VAL A 189 4.30 19.48 -9.65
C VAL A 189 3.23 19.54 -10.73
N LYS A 190 3.08 18.43 -11.45
CA LYS A 190 1.99 18.25 -12.42
C LYS A 190 1.29 16.91 -12.21
N THR A 191 0.04 16.81 -12.64
CA THR A 191 -0.69 15.54 -12.61
C THR A 191 -1.20 15.16 -13.99
N VAL A 192 -1.35 13.86 -14.23
CA VAL A 192 -1.98 13.27 -15.41
C VAL A 192 -3.09 12.34 -14.89
N GLU A 193 -4.33 12.67 -15.22
CA GLU A 193 -5.52 12.04 -14.62
C GLU A 193 -6.57 11.69 -15.68
N SER A 194 -7.49 10.78 -15.36
CA SER A 194 -8.55 10.35 -16.28
C SER A 194 -9.86 10.03 -15.56
N PRO A 195 -10.78 11.00 -15.37
CA PRO A 195 -10.65 12.45 -15.57
C PRO A 195 -9.89 13.13 -14.40
N ARG A 196 -9.88 14.47 -14.33
CA ARG A 196 -9.29 15.22 -13.20
C ARG A 196 -10.12 14.98 -11.94
N ASP A 197 -9.65 14.12 -11.05
CA ASP A 197 -10.34 13.73 -9.82
C ASP A 197 -9.64 14.25 -8.55
N MET A 198 -8.33 14.51 -8.62
CA MET A 198 -7.61 15.08 -7.49
C MET A 198 -8.01 16.54 -7.26
N LEU A 199 -8.41 16.85 -6.03
CA LEU A 199 -8.64 18.23 -5.61
C LEU A 199 -7.35 18.83 -5.06
N LEU A 200 -6.67 19.59 -5.92
CA LEU A 200 -5.34 20.14 -5.66
C LEU A 200 -5.37 21.67 -5.61
N SER A 201 -4.35 22.25 -4.99
CA SER A 201 -4.13 23.69 -4.99
C SER A 201 -3.76 24.20 -6.38
N SER A 202 -3.98 25.49 -6.63
CA SER A 202 -3.66 26.12 -7.92
C SER A 202 -2.17 26.17 -8.24
N LYS A 203 -1.30 25.72 -7.32
CA LYS A 203 0.14 25.56 -7.58
C LYS A 203 0.44 24.34 -8.47
N ILE A 204 -0.50 23.40 -8.57
CA ILE A 204 -0.31 22.13 -9.27
C ILE A 204 -1.11 22.16 -10.57
N THR A 205 -0.43 21.92 -11.70
CA THR A 205 -1.09 21.85 -13.00
C THR A 205 -1.63 20.44 -13.25
N GLN A 206 -2.93 20.33 -13.56
CA GLN A 206 -3.58 19.05 -13.81
C GLN A 206 -3.86 18.82 -15.30
N TYR A 207 -3.40 17.71 -15.85
CA TYR A 207 -3.71 17.27 -17.21
C TYR A 207 -4.78 16.18 -17.19
N SER A 208 -5.65 16.22 -18.20
CA SER A 208 -6.73 15.23 -18.37
C SER A 208 -6.45 14.39 -19.61
N LEU A 209 -6.28 13.08 -19.44
CA LEU A 209 -6.18 12.12 -20.56
C LEU A 209 -7.44 12.07 -21.43
N ASN A 210 -8.58 12.52 -20.92
CA ASN A 210 -9.82 12.59 -21.70
C ASN A 210 -9.89 13.77 -22.69
N HIS A 211 -8.98 14.75 -22.56
CA HIS A 211 -9.04 16.01 -23.32
C HIS A 211 -7.78 16.31 -24.14
N GLY A 212 -6.67 15.59 -23.90
CA GLY A 212 -5.43 15.71 -24.66
C GLY A 212 -4.97 14.34 -25.16
N ASP A 213 -4.26 14.34 -26.29
CA ASP A 213 -3.62 13.12 -26.78
C ASP A 213 -2.47 12.72 -25.85
N LYS A 214 -2.18 11.42 -25.72
CA LYS A 214 -1.09 10.94 -24.87
C LYS A 214 0.27 11.43 -25.36
N ASP A 215 0.45 11.48 -26.68
CA ASP A 215 1.68 12.00 -27.29
C ASP A 215 1.84 13.50 -27.01
N GLU A 216 0.76 14.25 -27.00
CA GLU A 216 0.78 15.66 -26.60
C GLU A 216 1.15 15.83 -25.13
N ILE A 217 0.55 15.03 -24.23
CA ILE A 217 0.89 15.05 -22.79
C ILE A 217 2.36 14.70 -22.60
N ARG A 218 2.88 13.70 -23.32
CA ARG A 218 4.28 13.32 -23.32
C ARG A 218 5.18 14.50 -23.71
N ASP A 219 4.93 15.10 -24.87
CA ASP A 219 5.75 16.19 -25.39
C ASP A 219 5.72 17.41 -24.47
N VAL A 220 4.54 17.78 -23.97
CA VAL A 220 4.38 18.87 -23.01
C VAL A 220 5.16 18.61 -21.73
N LEU A 221 5.13 17.39 -21.20
CA LEU A 221 5.86 17.04 -19.97
C LEU A 221 7.38 17.01 -20.21
N LEU A 222 7.84 16.48 -21.35
CA LEU A 222 9.26 16.45 -21.71
C LEU A 222 9.84 17.85 -21.98
N LEU A 223 9.04 18.76 -22.53
CA LEU A 223 9.42 20.16 -22.75
C LEU A 223 9.39 20.98 -21.47
N SER A 224 8.36 20.79 -20.63
CA SER A 224 8.19 21.57 -19.41
C SER A 224 9.01 21.08 -18.23
N ARG A 225 9.50 19.82 -18.27
CA ARG A 225 10.40 19.20 -17.28
C ARG A 225 10.04 19.54 -15.82
N PRO A 226 8.84 19.19 -15.35
CA PRO A 226 8.49 19.38 -13.95
C PRO A 226 9.41 18.56 -13.04
N ASP A 227 9.54 18.97 -11.77
CA ASP A 227 10.27 18.18 -10.77
C ASP A 227 9.58 16.83 -10.54
N ASN A 228 8.25 16.85 -10.41
CA ASN A 228 7.45 15.67 -10.13
C ASN A 228 6.17 15.64 -10.98
N THR A 229 5.84 14.47 -11.53
CA THR A 229 4.58 14.20 -12.20
C THR A 229 3.86 13.03 -11.53
N PHE A 230 2.60 13.27 -11.15
CA PHE A 230 1.71 12.25 -10.59
C PHE A 230 0.82 11.69 -11.68
N PHE A 231 0.83 10.38 -11.85
CA PHE A 231 -0.01 9.69 -12.82
C PHE A 231 -1.10 8.93 -12.06
N ASP A 232 -2.34 9.42 -12.13
CA ASP A 232 -3.47 8.74 -11.51
C ASP A 232 -3.97 7.60 -12.40
N GLU A 233 -4.17 6.44 -11.77
CA GLU A 233 -4.68 5.22 -12.38
C GLU A 233 -3.98 4.74 -13.67
N MET A 234 -2.75 4.24 -13.54
CA MET A 234 -2.09 3.53 -14.65
C MET A 234 -2.71 2.15 -14.87
N ARG A 235 -3.29 1.94 -16.06
CA ARG A 235 -4.08 0.72 -16.38
C ARG A 235 -3.60 0.01 -17.64
N LYS A 236 -3.26 0.76 -18.69
CA LYS A 236 -2.92 0.22 -20.02
C LYS A 236 -1.40 0.21 -20.22
N THR A 237 -0.93 -0.62 -21.16
CA THR A 237 0.51 -0.75 -21.47
C THR A 237 1.16 0.59 -21.79
N GLU A 238 0.46 1.46 -22.51
CA GLU A 238 0.98 2.77 -22.92
C GLU A 238 1.19 3.70 -21.71
N ASP A 239 0.41 3.55 -20.64
CA ASP A 239 0.58 4.35 -19.42
C ASP A 239 1.92 4.00 -18.74
N PHE A 240 2.26 2.71 -18.69
CA PHE A 240 3.52 2.21 -18.13
C PHE A 240 4.73 2.65 -18.96
N GLN A 241 4.59 2.68 -20.29
CA GLN A 241 5.64 3.15 -21.19
C GLN A 241 5.85 4.65 -21.06
N LEU A 242 4.77 5.44 -21.03
CA LEU A 242 4.86 6.89 -20.80
C LEU A 242 5.51 7.22 -19.45
N PHE A 243 5.14 6.48 -18.39
CA PHE A 243 5.78 6.61 -17.09
C PHE A 243 7.31 6.36 -17.16
N ALA A 244 7.71 5.28 -17.84
CA ALA A 244 9.12 4.94 -18.02
C ALA A 244 9.88 6.01 -18.82
N ASP A 245 9.32 6.47 -19.93
CA ASP A 245 9.93 7.47 -20.80
C ASP A 245 10.18 8.80 -20.07
N LEU A 246 9.17 9.29 -19.33
CA LEU A 246 9.29 10.51 -18.53
C LEU A 246 10.32 10.34 -17.41
N ARG A 247 10.32 9.18 -16.75
CA ARG A 247 11.27 8.91 -15.67
C ARG A 247 12.71 8.85 -16.17
N LEU A 248 12.95 8.21 -17.30
CA LEU A 248 14.27 8.15 -17.95
C LEU A 248 14.74 9.52 -18.42
N ALA A 249 13.83 10.43 -18.75
CA ALA A 249 14.14 11.82 -19.04
C ALA A 249 14.51 12.66 -17.79
N GLY A 250 14.46 12.05 -16.60
CA GLY A 250 14.86 12.68 -15.33
C GLY A 250 13.72 13.34 -14.54
N ILE A 251 12.46 13.18 -14.99
CA ILE A 251 11.29 13.69 -14.25
C ILE A 251 10.98 12.73 -13.10
N GLY A 252 10.77 13.25 -11.89
CA GLY A 252 10.31 12.44 -10.76
C GLY A 252 8.89 11.92 -11.02
N MET A 253 8.67 10.62 -10.95
CA MET A 253 7.38 10.02 -11.31
C MET A 253 6.73 9.33 -10.12
N ILE A 254 5.45 9.64 -9.88
CA ILE A 254 4.62 8.97 -8.88
C ILE A 254 3.41 8.36 -9.60
N GLY A 255 3.32 7.04 -9.65
CA GLY A 255 2.29 6.32 -10.41
C GLY A 255 1.31 5.60 -9.49
N ILE A 256 0.02 5.81 -9.67
CA ILE A 256 -1.01 5.11 -8.89
C ILE A 256 -1.47 3.87 -9.66
N VAL A 257 -1.36 2.70 -9.02
CA VAL A 257 -1.62 1.40 -9.64
C VAL A 257 -2.55 0.57 -8.76
N HIS A 258 -3.50 -0.13 -9.37
CA HIS A 258 -4.28 -1.14 -8.65
C HIS A 258 -3.47 -2.43 -8.52
N ALA A 259 -3.27 -2.90 -7.30
CA ALA A 259 -2.54 -4.12 -7.03
C ALA A 259 -3.02 -4.74 -5.72
N THR A 260 -3.23 -6.05 -5.72
CA THR A 260 -3.63 -6.79 -4.52
C THR A 260 -2.43 -7.10 -3.63
N ASN A 261 -1.25 -7.29 -4.24
CA ASN A 261 0.02 -7.40 -3.54
C ASN A 261 1.01 -6.33 -4.02
N PRO A 262 1.97 -5.90 -3.18
CA PRO A 262 2.98 -4.93 -3.58
C PRO A 262 3.78 -5.35 -4.83
N ILE A 263 4.13 -6.64 -4.95
CA ILE A 263 4.93 -7.16 -6.07
C ILE A 263 4.20 -7.09 -7.41
N ASP A 264 2.86 -7.17 -7.41
CA ASP A 264 2.04 -7.11 -8.62
C ASP A 264 2.21 -5.74 -9.32
N ALA A 265 2.49 -4.67 -8.56
CA ALA A 265 2.74 -3.34 -9.11
C ALA A 265 4.02 -3.31 -9.98
N ILE A 266 5.08 -4.00 -9.53
CA ILE A 266 6.34 -4.12 -10.26
C ILE A 266 6.17 -5.05 -11.46
N GLN A 267 5.44 -6.16 -11.30
CA GLN A 267 5.19 -7.12 -12.37
C GLN A 267 4.50 -6.51 -13.59
N ARG A 268 3.74 -5.43 -13.41
CA ARG A 268 3.18 -4.68 -14.55
C ARG A 268 4.26 -4.09 -15.46
N PHE A 269 5.46 -3.80 -14.98
CA PHE A 269 6.53 -3.29 -15.84
C PHE A 269 7.29 -4.41 -16.57
N ILE A 270 7.22 -5.65 -16.06
CA ILE A 270 7.90 -6.80 -16.66
C ILE A 270 7.30 -7.09 -18.05
N GLY A 271 8.17 -7.18 -19.06
CA GLY A 271 7.78 -7.40 -20.46
C GLY A 271 7.26 -6.15 -21.17
N ARG A 272 7.06 -5.03 -20.45
CA ARG A 272 6.78 -3.70 -21.04
C ARG A 272 8.04 -2.86 -21.18
N ILE A 273 8.98 -3.03 -20.25
CA ILE A 273 10.32 -2.45 -20.28
C ILE A 273 11.37 -3.52 -19.97
N GLU A 274 12.62 -3.26 -20.35
CA GLU A 274 13.72 -4.16 -20.04
C GLU A 274 13.95 -4.24 -18.52
N MET A 275 14.17 -5.45 -18.01
CA MET A 275 14.35 -5.70 -16.57
C MET A 275 15.45 -4.81 -15.96
N GLY A 276 16.59 -4.65 -16.65
CA GLY A 276 17.70 -3.84 -16.13
C GLY A 276 17.37 -2.35 -15.96
N ILE A 277 16.32 -1.88 -16.62
CA ILE A 277 15.85 -0.49 -16.57
C ILE A 277 14.84 -0.30 -15.43
N ILE A 278 14.16 -1.36 -14.98
CA ILE A 278 13.10 -1.28 -13.96
C ILE A 278 13.55 -0.51 -12.71
N PRO A 279 14.73 -0.77 -12.08
CA PRO A 279 15.13 -0.03 -10.87
C PRO A 279 15.46 1.45 -11.10
N GLN A 280 15.71 1.86 -12.35
CA GLN A 280 15.92 3.26 -12.72
C GLN A 280 14.58 3.99 -12.92
N VAL A 281 13.55 3.24 -13.32
CA VAL A 281 12.19 3.74 -13.53
C VAL A 281 11.38 3.71 -12.23
N ILE A 282 11.53 2.67 -11.42
CA ILE A 282 10.85 2.49 -10.14
C ILE A 282 11.88 2.03 -9.11
N ASP A 283 12.14 2.89 -8.14
CA ASP A 283 13.00 2.57 -7.01
C ASP A 283 12.20 2.23 -5.75
N THR A 284 10.92 2.64 -5.69
CA THR A 284 10.09 2.52 -4.49
C THR A 284 8.65 2.14 -4.81
N VAL A 285 8.08 1.21 -4.05
CA VAL A 285 6.65 0.87 -4.09
C VAL A 285 6.05 1.08 -2.71
N VAL A 286 5.04 1.95 -2.63
CA VAL A 286 4.25 2.23 -1.43
C VAL A 286 2.95 1.47 -1.53
N PHE A 287 2.74 0.48 -0.66
CA PHE A 287 1.51 -0.29 -0.60
C PHE A 287 0.56 0.30 0.44
N VAL A 288 -0.63 0.68 -0.02
CA VAL A 288 -1.66 1.36 0.77
C VAL A 288 -2.78 0.37 1.10
N GLN A 289 -3.14 0.33 2.38
CA GLN A 289 -4.26 -0.46 2.88
C GLN A 289 -5.00 0.33 3.96
N SER A 290 -6.32 0.38 3.84
CA SER A 290 -7.24 1.08 4.74
C SER A 290 -6.87 2.54 4.97
N GLY A 291 -6.44 3.22 3.90
CA GLY A 291 -6.03 4.63 3.95
C GLY A 291 -4.69 4.87 4.65
N GLN A 292 -3.88 3.84 4.88
CA GLN A 292 -2.58 3.94 5.55
C GLN A 292 -1.48 3.25 4.73
N ILE A 293 -0.23 3.69 4.91
CA ILE A 293 0.92 3.01 4.33
C ILE A 293 1.17 1.73 5.12
N ASN A 294 0.91 0.57 4.48
CA ASN A 294 1.05 -0.73 5.11
C ASN A 294 2.48 -1.30 4.94
N LYS A 295 3.05 -1.12 3.75
CA LYS A 295 4.37 -1.67 3.40
C LYS A 295 5.03 -0.80 2.35
N VAL A 296 6.36 -0.70 2.41
CA VAL A 296 7.17 -0.01 1.42
C VAL A 296 8.26 -0.95 0.94
N LEU A 297 8.33 -1.14 -0.38
CA LEU A 297 9.38 -1.94 -1.01
C LEU A 297 10.38 -1.04 -1.71
N GLU A 298 11.65 -1.39 -1.61
CA GLU A 298 12.76 -0.77 -2.32
C GLU A 298 13.33 -1.74 -3.36
N LEU A 299 13.59 -1.23 -4.56
CA LEU A 299 14.17 -1.99 -5.66
C LEU A 299 15.63 -1.59 -5.85
N LYS A 300 16.51 -2.59 -5.96
CA LYS A 300 17.93 -2.34 -6.24
C LYS A 300 18.47 -3.35 -7.23
N MET A 301 19.16 -2.84 -8.26
CA MET A 301 19.91 -3.67 -9.19
C MET A 301 21.22 -4.11 -8.55
N ILE A 302 21.51 -5.42 -8.58
CA ILE A 302 22.78 -5.99 -8.13
C ILE A 302 23.23 -7.13 -9.05
N VAL A 303 24.52 -7.49 -8.99
CA VAL A 303 25.06 -8.68 -9.66
C VAL A 303 25.46 -9.69 -8.60
N LYS A 304 24.79 -10.84 -8.54
CA LYS A 304 25.11 -11.95 -7.64
C LYS A 304 24.58 -13.29 -8.18
N VAL A 305 24.84 -14.37 -7.45
CA VAL A 305 24.16 -15.66 -7.66
C VAL A 305 22.75 -15.58 -7.05
N PRO A 306 21.68 -15.89 -7.80
CA PRO A 306 20.31 -15.89 -7.27
C PRO A 306 20.12 -16.84 -6.09
N THR A 307 19.21 -16.50 -5.19
CA THR A 307 18.93 -17.28 -3.99
C THR A 307 18.34 -18.65 -4.38
N GLY A 308 18.98 -19.72 -3.94
CA GLY A 308 18.60 -21.11 -4.26
C GLY A 308 19.34 -21.71 -5.47
N MET A 309 20.23 -20.94 -6.12
CA MET A 309 21.19 -21.43 -7.11
C MET A 309 22.58 -21.65 -6.49
N THR A 310 23.45 -22.37 -7.19
CA THR A 310 24.82 -22.70 -6.74
C THR A 310 25.85 -21.81 -7.43
N GLU A 311 27.09 -21.71 -6.92
CA GLU A 311 28.14 -20.89 -7.56
C GLU A 311 28.56 -21.38 -8.97
N ALA A 312 28.24 -22.62 -9.33
CA ALA A 312 28.38 -23.10 -10.71
C ALA A 312 27.42 -22.36 -11.67
N ASP A 313 26.33 -21.80 -11.14
CA ASP A 313 25.45 -20.89 -11.83
C ASP A 313 26.09 -19.49 -11.80
N LEU A 314 26.62 -19.05 -12.94
CA LEU A 314 27.30 -17.75 -13.09
C LEU A 314 26.49 -16.60 -12.48
N SER A 315 27.20 -15.69 -11.79
CA SER A 315 26.64 -14.45 -11.27
C SER A 315 25.97 -13.67 -12.39
N ARG A 316 24.77 -13.15 -12.13
CA ARG A 316 23.99 -12.41 -13.12
C ARG A 316 23.38 -11.14 -12.53
N PRO A 317 23.07 -10.16 -13.37
CA PRO A 317 22.29 -9.02 -12.94
C PRO A 317 20.88 -9.47 -12.50
N LEU A 318 20.47 -9.07 -11.30
CA LEU A 318 19.13 -9.27 -10.77
C LEU A 318 18.66 -8.04 -9.98
N ILE A 319 17.34 -7.90 -9.84
CA ILE A 319 16.71 -6.90 -8.99
C ILE A 319 16.39 -7.55 -7.65
N GLU A 320 16.92 -6.98 -6.58
CA GLU A 320 16.45 -7.27 -5.23
C GLU A 320 15.27 -6.37 -4.89
N VAL A 321 14.21 -6.96 -4.36
CA VAL A 321 13.06 -6.24 -3.82
C VAL A 321 13.04 -6.45 -2.31
N ARG A 322 13.30 -5.38 -1.57
CA ARG A 322 13.46 -5.42 -0.11
C ARG A 322 12.36 -4.65 0.59
N ASP A 323 11.93 -5.13 1.75
CA ASP A 323 11.10 -4.34 2.66
C ASP A 323 11.92 -3.20 3.24
N PHE A 324 11.47 -1.96 3.05
CA PHE A 324 12.21 -0.76 3.44
C PHE A 324 12.39 -0.66 4.96
N SER A 325 11.35 -1.02 5.72
CA SER A 325 11.35 -0.90 7.19
C SER A 325 12.29 -1.90 7.85
N SER A 326 12.33 -3.15 7.37
CA SER A 326 13.14 -4.24 7.96
C SER A 326 14.46 -4.51 7.23
N GLY A 327 14.59 -4.05 5.97
CA GLY A 327 15.70 -4.40 5.07
C GLY A 327 15.65 -5.84 4.54
N ALA A 328 14.59 -6.60 4.86
CA ALA A 328 14.46 -8.01 4.48
C ALA A 328 14.29 -8.16 2.96
N LEU A 329 15.06 -9.08 2.37
CA LEU A 329 14.91 -9.42 0.95
C LEU A 329 13.65 -10.26 0.76
N GLU A 330 12.63 -9.68 0.13
CA GLU A 330 11.33 -10.32 -0.06
C GLU A 330 11.25 -11.07 -1.39
N TYR A 331 11.82 -10.49 -2.45
CA TYR A 331 11.81 -11.06 -3.80
C TYR A 331 13.13 -10.83 -4.54
N GLU A 332 13.43 -11.72 -5.48
CA GLU A 332 14.43 -11.52 -6.52
C GLU A 332 13.76 -11.58 -7.90
N ILE A 333 14.13 -10.66 -8.78
CA ILE A 333 13.68 -10.64 -10.17
C ILE A 333 14.91 -10.78 -11.07
N TYR A 334 14.93 -11.80 -11.92
CA TYR A 334 16.05 -12.04 -12.83
C TYR A 334 15.59 -12.71 -14.12
N SER A 335 16.46 -12.67 -15.14
CA SER A 335 16.22 -13.40 -16.38
C SER A 335 16.71 -14.86 -16.27
N TYR A 336 15.86 -15.79 -16.71
CA TYR A 336 16.15 -17.20 -16.86
C TYR A 336 15.75 -17.64 -18.27
N GLY A 337 16.74 -17.84 -19.14
CA GLY A 337 16.51 -17.99 -20.58
C GLY A 337 15.94 -16.69 -21.16
N GLU A 338 14.84 -16.81 -21.90
CA GLU A 338 14.11 -15.69 -22.52
C GLU A 338 13.02 -15.09 -21.61
N HIS A 339 12.90 -15.57 -20.37
CA HIS A 339 11.82 -15.19 -19.46
C HIS A 339 12.35 -14.46 -18.23
N THR A 340 11.65 -13.39 -17.83
CA THR A 340 11.88 -12.74 -16.53
C THR A 340 11.07 -13.47 -15.46
N VAL A 341 11.73 -13.93 -14.41
CA VAL A 341 11.11 -14.64 -13.28
C VAL A 341 11.13 -13.78 -12.03
N VAL A 342 10.08 -13.90 -11.21
CA VAL A 342 9.95 -13.24 -9.90
C VAL A 342 9.90 -14.33 -8.83
N ILE A 343 10.91 -14.38 -7.96
CA ILE A 343 11.06 -15.43 -6.95
C ILE A 343 10.84 -14.84 -5.55
N PRO A 344 9.79 -15.28 -4.81
CA PRO A 344 9.59 -14.89 -3.42
C PRO A 344 10.55 -15.63 -2.48
N LEU A 345 11.13 -14.90 -1.53
CA LEU A 345 12.14 -15.39 -0.58
C LEU A 345 11.65 -15.41 0.86
N LEU A 346 10.69 -14.54 1.22
CA LEU A 346 10.00 -14.60 2.50
C LEU A 346 8.90 -15.66 2.49
N LYS A 347 9.28 -16.88 2.81
CA LYS A 347 8.35 -18.00 3.03
C LYS A 347 7.66 -17.88 4.39
N LYS A 348 6.50 -17.23 4.43
CA LYS A 348 5.48 -17.57 5.45
C LYS A 348 4.65 -18.80 5.03
N GLU A 349 4.45 -19.04 3.74
CA GLU A 349 3.58 -20.13 3.26
C GLU A 349 4.19 -21.55 3.33
N ARG A 350 5.52 -21.71 3.23
CA ARG A 350 6.09 -23.08 3.19
C ARG A 350 5.98 -23.84 4.51
N LYS A 351 5.96 -23.15 5.67
CA LYS A 351 5.82 -23.84 6.95
C LYS A 351 4.44 -24.48 7.11
N GLU A 352 3.36 -23.80 6.70
CA GLU A 352 2.00 -24.34 6.82
C GLU A 352 1.76 -25.53 5.88
N ILE A 353 2.25 -25.44 4.63
CA ILE A 353 2.19 -26.55 3.67
C ILE A 353 3.00 -27.75 4.18
N TRP A 354 4.20 -27.52 4.73
CA TRP A 354 5.01 -28.59 5.32
C TRP A 354 4.39 -29.17 6.58
N THR A 355 3.65 -28.38 7.37
CA THR A 355 2.95 -28.89 8.55
C THR A 355 1.83 -29.85 8.15
N LEU A 356 1.00 -29.46 7.17
CA LEU A 356 -0.06 -30.32 6.62
C LEU A 356 0.49 -31.58 5.93
N ALA A 357 1.60 -31.45 5.20
CA ALA A 357 2.27 -32.58 4.58
C ALA A 357 2.94 -33.50 5.62
N ALA A 358 3.52 -32.93 6.67
CA ALA A 358 4.13 -33.69 7.77
C ALA A 358 3.09 -34.53 8.50
N ASP A 359 1.88 -34.02 8.74
CA ASP A 359 0.80 -34.78 9.38
C ASP A 359 0.38 -36.01 8.55
N LYS A 360 0.22 -35.87 7.22
CA LYS A 360 -0.07 -37.01 6.34
C LYS A 360 1.06 -38.03 6.28
N ILE A 361 2.32 -37.57 6.26
CA ILE A 361 3.48 -38.46 6.26
C ILE A 361 3.61 -39.16 7.63
N LYS A 362 3.26 -38.48 8.72
CA LYS A 362 3.20 -39.06 10.07
C LYS A 362 2.24 -40.25 10.10
N GLU A 363 1.05 -40.10 9.49
CA GLU A 363 0.08 -41.20 9.34
C GLU A 363 0.67 -42.40 8.57
N TYR A 364 1.41 -42.13 7.50
CA TYR A 364 2.11 -43.18 6.74
C TYR A 364 3.12 -43.95 7.63
N PHE A 365 3.90 -43.24 8.45
CA PHE A 365 4.91 -43.86 9.33
C PHE A 365 4.33 -44.50 10.61
N ASN A 366 3.07 -44.23 10.96
CA ASN A 366 2.39 -44.88 12.09
C ASN A 366 2.31 -46.41 11.95
N ARG A 367 2.40 -46.94 10.72
CA ARG A 367 2.49 -48.39 10.48
C ARG A 367 3.77 -49.04 11.00
N TYR A 368 4.83 -48.25 11.18
CA TYR A 368 6.09 -48.70 11.77
C TYR A 368 6.18 -48.32 13.25
N SER A 369 5.78 -47.09 13.61
CA SER A 369 5.78 -46.60 15.00
C SER A 369 4.83 -45.42 15.14
N THR A 370 3.95 -45.43 16.14
CA THR A 370 3.12 -44.28 16.51
C THR A 370 3.93 -43.14 17.14
N GLU A 371 5.12 -43.45 17.67
CA GLU A 371 6.11 -42.45 18.08
C GLU A 371 6.97 -42.10 16.87
N ASN A 372 6.60 -41.07 16.12
CA ASN A 372 7.42 -40.54 15.04
C ASN A 372 7.29 -39.01 14.88
N ILE A 373 8.35 -38.37 14.40
CA ILE A 373 8.40 -36.93 14.10
C ILE A 373 8.93 -36.75 12.67
N ILE A 374 8.23 -35.94 11.88
CA ILE A 374 8.59 -35.64 10.49
C ILE A 374 9.06 -34.20 10.41
N GLU A 375 10.24 -33.96 9.85
CA GLU A 375 10.81 -32.63 9.63
C GLU A 375 11.20 -32.47 8.16
N PHE A 376 10.67 -31.46 7.48
CA PHE A 376 11.07 -31.13 6.11
C PHE A 376 12.40 -30.39 6.10
N ILE A 377 13.38 -30.93 5.37
CA ILE A 377 14.66 -30.24 5.09
C ILE A 377 14.52 -29.39 3.82
N SER A 378 13.80 -29.89 2.81
CA SER A 378 13.48 -29.21 1.57
C SER A 378 12.22 -29.83 0.94
N ASP A 379 11.72 -29.25 -0.17
CA ASP A 379 10.51 -29.74 -0.85
C ASP A 379 10.62 -31.22 -1.29
N ASN A 380 11.84 -31.75 -1.43
CA ASN A 380 12.12 -33.11 -1.90
C ASN A 380 12.83 -33.99 -0.85
N ARG A 381 13.00 -33.54 0.40
CA ARG A 381 13.74 -34.28 1.43
C ARG A 381 13.20 -34.05 2.84
N ILE A 382 13.05 -35.15 3.59
CA ILE A 382 12.55 -35.16 4.97
C ILE A 382 13.49 -35.92 5.91
N LYS A 383 13.49 -35.55 7.19
CA LYS A 383 13.99 -36.37 8.30
C LYS A 383 12.81 -37.02 9.00
N VAL A 384 12.97 -38.30 9.32
CA VAL A 384 11.98 -39.09 10.03
C VAL A 384 12.65 -39.62 11.28
N TYR A 385 12.20 -39.12 12.44
CA TYR A 385 12.68 -39.56 13.74
C TYR A 385 11.81 -40.68 14.27
N VAL A 386 12.40 -41.84 14.55
CA VAL A 386 11.70 -43.05 15.00
C VAL A 386 12.46 -43.78 16.11
N PRO A 387 11.81 -44.56 16.98
CA PRO A 387 12.49 -45.37 17.98
C PRO A 387 13.57 -46.27 17.35
N THR A 388 14.68 -46.45 18.06
CA THR A 388 15.81 -47.27 17.59
C THR A 388 15.39 -48.71 17.25
N SER A 389 14.36 -49.23 17.93
CA SER A 389 13.79 -50.55 17.67
C SER A 389 13.21 -50.71 16.27
N VAL A 390 12.73 -49.65 15.63
CA VAL A 390 12.07 -49.71 14.32
C VAL A 390 12.92 -49.16 13.17
N LYS A 391 14.00 -48.44 13.48
CA LYS A 391 14.90 -47.81 12.50
C LYS A 391 15.47 -48.81 11.48
N SER A 392 15.93 -49.98 11.93
CA SER A 392 16.46 -51.03 11.06
C SER A 392 15.40 -51.61 10.12
N THR A 393 14.14 -51.68 10.57
CA THR A 393 13.01 -52.17 9.79
C THR A 393 12.65 -51.20 8.67
N ILE A 394 12.65 -49.89 8.97
CA ILE A 394 12.36 -48.84 7.97
C ILE A 394 13.48 -48.74 6.93
N ILE A 395 14.75 -48.92 7.33
CA ILE A 395 15.86 -48.96 6.39
C ILE A 395 15.79 -50.23 5.53
N GLY A 396 15.49 -51.38 6.15
CA GLY A 396 15.46 -52.68 5.50
C GLY A 396 16.86 -53.22 5.16
N GLN A 397 16.94 -54.50 4.80
CA GLN A 397 18.22 -55.10 4.37
C GLN A 397 18.76 -54.36 3.14
N ASN A 398 20.01 -53.88 3.23
CA ASN A 398 20.67 -53.07 2.19
C ASN A 398 19.87 -51.86 1.70
N GLY A 399 19.01 -51.26 2.53
CA GLY A 399 18.23 -50.08 2.13
C GLY A 399 17.03 -50.38 1.22
N SER A 400 16.64 -51.65 1.10
CA SER A 400 15.55 -52.07 0.20
C SER A 400 14.19 -51.49 0.58
N GLU A 401 13.92 -51.30 1.87
CA GLU A 401 12.63 -50.79 2.36
C GLU A 401 12.58 -49.27 2.26
N ILE A 402 13.64 -48.56 2.66
CA ILE A 402 13.70 -47.09 2.53
C ILE A 402 13.59 -46.66 1.06
N SER A 403 14.20 -47.40 0.13
CA SER A 403 14.10 -47.11 -1.30
C SER A 403 12.67 -47.23 -1.85
N LYS A 404 11.85 -48.12 -1.29
CA LYS A 404 10.42 -48.23 -1.65
C LYS A 404 9.62 -47.06 -1.08
N ILE A 405 9.87 -46.72 0.19
CA ILE A 405 9.24 -45.59 0.87
C ILE A 405 9.54 -44.28 0.12
N GLU A 406 10.78 -44.05 -0.28
CA GLU A 406 11.19 -42.87 -1.04
C GLU A 406 10.49 -42.78 -2.40
N LYS A 407 10.30 -43.92 -3.10
CA LYS A 407 9.57 -43.98 -4.37
C LYS A 407 8.07 -43.71 -4.21
N GLU A 408 7.47 -44.23 -3.15
CA GLU A 408 6.04 -44.07 -2.85
C GLU A 408 5.72 -42.63 -2.43
N LEU A 409 6.53 -42.06 -1.53
CA LEU A 409 6.37 -40.68 -1.06
C LEU A 409 6.91 -39.65 -2.06
N LYS A 410 7.70 -40.06 -3.05
CA LYS A 410 8.46 -39.20 -3.97
C LYS A 410 9.36 -38.18 -3.26
N LEU A 411 9.90 -38.57 -2.10
CA LEU A 411 10.77 -37.75 -1.24
C LEU A 411 12.00 -38.56 -0.85
N LYS A 412 13.15 -37.91 -0.66
CA LYS A 412 14.31 -38.52 0.01
C LYS A 412 14.08 -38.55 1.52
N VAL A 413 14.40 -39.66 2.18
CA VAL A 413 14.05 -39.91 3.58
C VAL A 413 15.29 -40.24 4.41
N ASP A 414 15.65 -39.34 5.34
CA ASP A 414 16.70 -39.59 6.33
C ASP A 414 16.10 -40.14 7.62
N VAL A 415 16.35 -41.43 7.94
CA VAL A 415 15.83 -42.08 9.15
C VAL A 415 16.79 -41.89 10.32
N LEU A 416 16.32 -41.20 11.37
CA LEU A 416 17.09 -40.85 12.55
C LEU A 416 16.46 -41.45 13.81
N ASP A 417 17.27 -41.65 14.85
CA ASP A 417 16.76 -42.14 16.13
C ASP A 417 15.97 -41.04 16.84
N LEU A 418 14.78 -41.38 17.36
CA LEU A 418 13.97 -40.52 18.21
C LEU A 418 14.67 -40.20 19.54
N SER A 419 15.68 -40.98 19.94
CA SER A 419 16.54 -40.59 21.07
C SER A 419 17.36 -39.32 20.78
N ASN A 420 17.61 -39.00 19.51
CA ASN A 420 18.23 -37.73 19.11
C ASN A 420 17.26 -36.54 19.27
N THR A 421 15.94 -36.77 19.29
CA THR A 421 14.94 -35.74 19.66
C THR A 421 14.62 -35.74 21.16
N LYS A 422 14.83 -36.85 21.89
CA LYS A 422 14.80 -36.88 23.36
C LYS A 422 15.94 -36.10 24.02
N ARG A 423 16.88 -35.59 23.23
CA ARG A 423 17.75 -34.45 23.58
C ARG A 423 17.04 -33.10 23.35
N LEU A 424 15.74 -33.00 23.62
CA LEU A 424 15.02 -31.74 23.86
C LEU A 424 14.51 -31.78 25.31
N GLY A 425 14.81 -30.72 26.07
CA GLY A 425 14.75 -30.71 27.53
C GLY A 425 13.36 -30.93 28.11
N ASN A 426 13.12 -32.15 28.60
CA ASN A 426 11.99 -32.51 29.46
C ASN A 426 12.41 -32.65 30.93
N GLY A 427 13.57 -32.12 31.31
CA GLY A 427 13.97 -32.06 32.70
C GLY A 427 13.16 -31.06 33.52
N GLN A 428 13.40 -31.03 34.82
CA GLN A 428 12.72 -30.12 35.75
C GLN A 428 13.01 -28.67 35.37
N ASP A 429 12.05 -27.78 35.64
CA ASP A 429 12.27 -26.35 35.51
C ASP A 429 13.41 -25.95 36.46
N VAL A 430 14.42 -25.27 35.91
CA VAL A 430 15.61 -24.83 36.64
C VAL A 430 15.40 -23.37 37.00
N GLU A 431 15.45 -23.05 38.29
CA GLU A 431 15.44 -21.65 38.74
C GLU A 431 16.71 -20.92 38.30
N TYR A 432 16.55 -19.67 37.88
CA TYR A 432 17.64 -18.81 37.45
C TYR A 432 17.35 -17.36 37.80
N SER A 433 18.40 -16.56 37.87
CA SER A 433 18.31 -15.09 37.90
C SER A 433 18.90 -14.52 36.62
N LEU A 434 18.30 -13.43 36.13
CA LEU A 434 18.72 -12.74 34.91
C LEU A 434 19.51 -11.48 35.24
N GLN A 435 20.64 -11.30 34.57
CA GLN A 435 21.38 -10.05 34.56
C GLN A 435 21.62 -9.59 33.13
N PHE A 436 21.31 -8.33 32.85
CA PHE A 436 21.55 -7.70 31.56
C PHE A 436 22.79 -6.80 31.61
N SER A 437 23.61 -6.92 30.58
CA SER A 437 24.67 -5.97 30.24
C SER A 437 24.40 -5.42 28.84
N LYS A 438 25.11 -4.36 28.42
CA LYS A 438 24.95 -3.76 27.09
C LYS A 438 25.13 -4.76 25.93
N GLU A 439 25.93 -5.81 26.15
CA GLU A 439 26.31 -6.76 25.10
C GLU A 439 25.81 -8.19 25.34
N ASN A 440 25.42 -8.52 26.57
CA ASN A 440 25.16 -9.91 26.96
C ASN A 440 24.00 -10.06 27.96
N ILE A 441 23.31 -11.19 27.83
CA ILE A 441 22.34 -11.73 28.77
C ILE A 441 23.07 -12.80 29.59
N VAL A 442 23.03 -12.69 30.92
CA VAL A 442 23.65 -13.66 31.82
C VAL A 442 22.56 -14.33 32.64
N PHE A 443 22.48 -15.65 32.53
CA PHE A 443 21.65 -16.50 33.37
C PHE A 443 22.51 -17.03 34.50
N ASN A 444 22.21 -16.68 35.75
CA ASN A 444 22.90 -17.23 36.92
C ASN A 444 22.04 -18.31 37.57
N PHE A 445 22.69 -19.41 37.95
CA PHE A 445 22.07 -20.59 38.53
C PHE A 445 22.65 -20.86 39.92
N ASP A 446 21.94 -21.66 40.72
CA ASP A 446 22.46 -22.18 41.98
C ASP A 446 23.74 -23.03 41.75
N GLN A 447 24.64 -23.06 42.73
CA GLN A 447 25.92 -23.77 42.62
C GLN A 447 25.75 -25.28 42.39
N SER A 448 24.63 -25.87 42.81
CA SER A 448 24.27 -27.26 42.53
C SER A 448 24.08 -27.59 41.03
N TRP A 449 23.96 -26.58 40.17
CA TRP A 449 23.83 -26.71 38.72
C TRP A 449 25.14 -26.52 37.95
N GLN A 450 26.24 -26.24 38.64
CA GLN A 450 27.56 -26.10 38.02
C GLN A 450 27.92 -27.36 37.22
N ASP A 451 28.50 -27.16 36.04
CA ASP A 451 28.91 -28.22 35.11
C ASP A 451 27.77 -29.15 34.59
N LYS A 452 26.50 -28.79 34.82
CA LYS A 452 25.34 -29.49 34.24
C LYS A 452 24.88 -28.83 32.94
N GLU A 453 24.17 -29.59 32.10
CA GLU A 453 23.56 -29.09 30.86
C GLU A 453 22.14 -28.58 31.10
N VAL A 454 21.81 -27.47 30.46
CA VAL A 454 20.47 -26.87 30.47
C VAL A 454 20.01 -26.49 29.07
N ALA A 455 18.70 -26.51 28.88
CA ALA A 455 18.03 -26.09 27.66
C ALA A 455 17.27 -24.78 27.92
N ILE A 456 17.60 -23.73 27.17
CA ILE A 456 16.89 -22.44 27.19
C ILE A 456 15.82 -22.48 26.09
N MET A 457 14.57 -22.17 26.45
CA MET A 457 13.38 -22.39 25.62
C MET A 457 12.47 -21.15 25.56
N ASP A 458 11.79 -20.95 24.43
CA ASP A 458 10.65 -20.05 24.27
C ASP A 458 9.35 -20.87 24.32
N GLY A 459 8.69 -20.89 25.48
CA GLY A 459 7.56 -21.79 25.71
C GLY A 459 7.97 -23.25 25.62
N ASN A 460 7.67 -23.90 24.48
CA ASN A 460 8.03 -25.29 24.18
C ASN A 460 9.14 -25.41 23.11
N ASP A 461 9.57 -24.30 22.50
CA ASP A 461 10.57 -24.29 21.44
C ASP A 461 11.98 -24.13 22.01
N LEU A 462 12.93 -24.99 21.59
CA LEU A 462 14.31 -24.92 22.04
C LEU A 462 15.06 -23.75 21.37
N LEU A 463 15.57 -22.80 22.16
CA LEU A 463 16.41 -21.71 21.66
C LEU A 463 17.89 -22.12 21.61
N ILE A 464 18.40 -22.71 22.69
CA ILE A 464 19.79 -23.16 22.80
C ILE A 464 19.97 -24.20 23.92
N ARG A 465 20.85 -25.18 23.69
CA ARG A 465 21.38 -26.07 24.74
C ARG A 465 22.81 -25.68 25.07
N THR A 466 23.12 -25.62 26.36
CA THR A 466 24.44 -25.18 26.81
C THR A 466 24.75 -25.73 28.20
N LYS A 467 26.06 -25.84 28.48
CA LYS A 467 26.57 -26.27 29.77
C LYS A 467 26.77 -25.05 30.68
N ILE A 468 26.37 -25.17 31.95
CA ILE A 468 26.57 -24.12 32.93
C ILE A 468 28.06 -24.02 33.27
N GLY A 469 28.63 -22.83 33.12
CA GLY A 469 30.05 -22.57 33.34
C GLY A 469 30.45 -22.70 34.82
N LYS A 470 31.76 -22.65 35.09
CA LYS A 470 32.33 -22.78 36.45
C LYS A 470 31.85 -21.73 37.46
N ASN A 471 31.36 -20.59 36.98
CA ASN A 471 30.78 -19.53 37.82
C ASN A 471 29.27 -19.66 37.98
N SER A 472 28.71 -20.86 37.74
CA SER A 472 27.27 -21.13 37.74
C SER A 472 26.46 -20.21 36.82
N ALA A 473 27.04 -19.84 35.67
CA ALA A 473 26.43 -18.88 34.76
C ALA A 473 26.51 -19.30 33.29
N VAL A 474 25.51 -18.89 32.52
CA VAL A 474 25.46 -19.00 31.06
C VAL A 474 25.36 -17.59 30.48
N LYS A 475 26.31 -17.22 29.62
CA LYS A 475 26.39 -15.90 28.98
C LYS A 475 26.03 -16.02 27.50
N VAL A 476 25.04 -15.26 27.05
CA VAL A 476 24.62 -15.20 25.64
C VAL A 476 24.74 -13.77 25.12
N SER A 477 25.42 -13.58 23.99
CA SER A 477 25.55 -12.27 23.35
C SER A 477 24.21 -11.83 22.75
N ILE A 478 23.78 -10.60 23.07
CA ILE A 478 22.53 -10.00 22.58
C ILE A 478 22.54 -9.84 21.05
N GLY A 479 23.71 -9.62 20.45
CA GLY A 479 23.86 -9.44 19.01
C GLY A 479 23.64 -10.72 18.18
N SER A 480 23.73 -11.90 18.81
CA SER A 480 23.55 -13.19 18.13
C SER A 480 22.08 -13.48 17.79
N VAL A 481 21.84 -14.33 16.78
CA VAL A 481 20.48 -14.75 16.36
C VAL A 481 19.72 -15.37 17.55
N VAL A 482 20.40 -16.21 18.33
CA VAL A 482 19.87 -16.82 19.56
C VAL A 482 19.62 -15.76 20.63
N GLY A 483 20.55 -14.82 20.83
CA GLY A 483 20.41 -13.74 21.80
C GLY A 483 19.20 -12.84 21.53
N LYS A 484 18.97 -12.45 20.28
CA LYS A 484 17.77 -11.69 19.88
C LYS A 484 16.47 -12.44 20.19
N SER A 485 16.45 -13.74 19.93
CA SER A 485 15.30 -14.62 20.21
C SER A 485 15.05 -14.75 21.72
N ILE A 486 16.11 -14.87 22.52
CA ILE A 486 16.03 -14.88 23.99
C ILE A 486 15.49 -13.55 24.52
N VAL A 487 15.94 -12.40 24.02
CA VAL A 487 15.40 -11.08 24.43
C VAL A 487 13.91 -10.99 24.15
N GLN A 488 13.45 -11.46 22.99
CA GLN A 488 12.03 -11.46 22.64
C GLN A 488 11.22 -12.38 23.55
N SER A 489 11.77 -13.55 23.89
CA SER A 489 11.15 -14.53 24.79
C SER A 489 11.05 -14.03 26.23
N ILE A 490 12.05 -13.27 26.69
CA ILE A 490 12.01 -12.61 28.01
C ILE A 490 10.94 -11.53 28.03
N LYS A 491 10.84 -10.69 26.98
CA LYS A 491 9.82 -9.64 26.86
C LYS A 491 8.39 -10.18 26.81
N SER A 492 8.20 -11.36 26.22
CA SER A 492 6.89 -12.02 26.12
C SER A 492 6.55 -12.88 27.35
N GLY A 493 7.46 -12.99 28.33
CA GLY A 493 7.26 -13.80 29.55
C GLY A 493 7.27 -15.31 29.30
N LYS A 494 7.83 -15.77 28.18
CA LYS A 494 7.78 -17.17 27.74
C LYS A 494 9.08 -17.94 27.94
N ILE A 495 10.14 -17.27 28.39
CA ILE A 495 11.45 -17.90 28.59
C ILE A 495 11.39 -18.96 29.70
N LYS A 496 11.84 -20.18 29.40
CA LYS A 496 11.97 -21.28 30.37
C LYS A 496 13.35 -21.92 30.26
N ILE A 497 13.87 -22.39 31.38
CA ILE A 497 15.11 -23.18 31.41
C ILE A 497 14.82 -24.52 32.04
N LYS A 498 15.16 -25.59 31.34
CA LYS A 498 14.97 -26.97 31.80
C LYS A 498 16.28 -27.70 31.88
N SER A 499 16.38 -28.61 32.84
CA SER A 499 17.50 -29.54 32.88
C SER A 499 17.47 -30.45 31.66
N VAL A 500 18.66 -30.84 31.20
CA VAL A 500 18.82 -31.73 30.05
C VAL A 500 18.89 -33.18 30.48
#